data_AF-H9GL83-F1
#
_entry.id   AF-H9GL83-F1
#
_cell.length_a   1.000
_cell.length_b   1.000
_cell.length_c   1.000
_cell.angle_alpha   90.00
_cell.angle_beta   90.00
_cell.angle_gamma   90.00
#
_symmetry.space_group_name_H-M   'P 1'
#
loop_
_entity.id
_entity.type
_entity.pdbx_description
1 polymer ?
#
loop_
_entity_poly.entity_id
_entity_poly.type
_entity_poly.pdbx_seq_one_letter_code
_entity_poly.pdbx_strand_id
1 'polypeptide(L)' 'MARLPRTFLVFGGFVGLVGLALYPIYFRPLMHLEDYSKSSPSPELNLPQKNVEPPVV' A
#
# COMPACT_ATOMS: atom_id res chain seq x y z
N MET A 1 -14.32 14.45 40.97
CA MET A 1 -14.19 13.38 39.96
C MET A 1 -13.97 14.03 38.59
N ALA A 2 -12.74 13.99 38.06
CA ALA A 2 -12.35 14.20 36.65
C ALA A 2 -10.81 14.24 36.59
N ARG A 3 -10.14 13.11 36.34
CA ARG A 3 -8.67 12.98 36.42
C ARG A 3 -8.04 12.29 35.20
N LEU A 4 -8.65 12.40 34.02
CA LEU A 4 -8.10 11.85 32.77
C LEU A 4 -7.94 12.81 31.56
N PRO A 5 -8.18 14.14 31.62
CA PRO A 5 -8.06 14.99 30.41
C PRO A 5 -6.63 15.03 29.88
N ARG A 6 -5.64 14.91 30.77
CA ARG A 6 -4.22 14.85 30.45
C ARG A 6 -3.89 13.67 29.53
N THR A 7 -4.47 12.49 29.81
CA THR A 7 -4.22 11.26 29.07
C THR A 7 -4.80 11.33 27.66
N PHE A 8 -6.04 11.82 27.52
CA PHE A 8 -6.66 12.01 26.21
C PHE A 8 -5.91 13.03 25.35
N LEU A 9 -5.38 14.10 25.96
CA LEU A 9 -4.64 15.12 25.24
C LEU A 9 -3.29 14.59 24.72
N VAL A 10 -2.56 13.83 25.55
CA VAL A 10 -1.29 13.20 25.13
C VAL A 10 -1.53 12.08 24.10
N PHE A 11 -2.56 11.25 24.32
CA PHE A 11 -2.89 10.16 23.42
C PHE A 11 -3.36 10.68 22.05
N GLY A 12 -4.24 11.69 22.03
CA GLY A 12 -4.67 12.33 20.78
C GLY A 12 -3.50 12.95 20.01
N GLY A 13 -2.59 13.64 20.71
CA GLY A 13 -1.37 14.18 20.10
C GLY A 13 -0.46 13.09 19.53
N PHE A 14 -0.28 11.98 20.26
CA PHE A 14 0.52 10.85 19.79
C PHE A 14 -0.06 10.21 18.54
N VAL A 15 -1.36 9.92 18.52
CA VAL A 15 -2.04 9.35 17.34
C VAL A 15 -1.96 10.31 16.15
N GLY A 16 -2.06 11.62 16.38
CA GLY A 16 -1.85 12.64 15.33
C GLY A 16 -0.44 12.63 14.74
N LEU A 17 0.59 12.50 15.58
CA LEU A 17 1.99 12.42 15.15
C LEU A 17 2.27 11.14 14.34
N VAL A 18 1.77 10.00 14.82
CA VAL A 18 1.87 8.71 14.12
C VAL A 18 1.12 8.79 12.78
N GLY A 19 -0.08 9.35 12.78
CA GLY A 19 -0.87 9.59 11.58
C GLY A 19 -0.12 10.43 10.56
N LEU A 20 0.48 11.55 10.96
CA LEU A 20 1.25 12.44 10.07
C LEU A 20 2.52 11.76 9.52
N ALA A 21 3.26 11.03 10.36
CA ALA A 21 4.46 10.32 9.94
C ALA A 21 4.15 9.18 8.95
N LEU A 22 3.02 8.51 9.13
CA LEU A 22 2.57 7.41 8.27
C LEU A 22 1.70 7.87 7.09
N TYR A 23 1.15 9.09 7.13
CA TYR A 23 0.31 9.68 6.08
C TYR A 23 0.96 9.57 4.69
N PRO A 24 2.22 9.99 4.46
CA PRO A 24 2.84 9.89 3.14
C PRO A 24 3.18 8.44 2.70
N ILE A 25 3.14 7.46 3.60
CA ILE A 25 3.39 6.05 3.24
C ILE A 25 2.08 5.35 2.90
N TYR A 26 0.99 5.66 3.61
CA TYR A 26 -0.31 5.02 3.44
C TYR A 26 -1.17 5.70 2.36
N PHE A 27 -1.22 7.04 2.34
CA PHE A 27 -2.09 7.78 1.40
C PHE A 27 -1.43 8.05 0.05
N ARG A 28 -0.10 8.20 0.01
CA ARG A 28 0.63 8.44 -1.25
C ARG A 28 0.38 7.35 -2.31
N PRO A 29 0.40 6.03 -1.99
CA PRO A 29 0.03 5.00 -2.97
C PRO A 29 -1.47 5.01 -3.29
N LEU A 30 -2.35 5.31 -2.32
CA LEU A 30 -3.80 5.36 -2.57
C LEU A 30 -4.21 6.50 -3.52
N MET A 31 -3.56 7.66 -3.42
CA MET A 31 -3.79 8.80 -4.31
C MET A 31 -3.20 8.61 -5.72
N HIS A 32 -2.29 7.64 -5.89
CA HIS A 32 -1.69 7.27 -7.18
C HIS A 32 -2.09 5.84 -7.60
N LEU A 33 -3.21 5.32 -7.07
CA LEU A 33 -3.76 4.03 -7.49
C LEU A 33 -4.06 4.01 -8.98
N GLU A 34 -4.44 5.15 -9.56
CA GLU A 34 -4.71 5.28 -10.99
C GLU A 34 -3.44 5.05 -11.83
N ASP A 35 -2.29 5.53 -11.35
CA ASP A 35 -1.00 5.33 -12.00
C ASP A 35 -0.48 3.91 -11.78
N TYR A 36 -0.63 3.34 -10.58
CA TYR A 36 -0.24 1.94 -10.27
C TYR A 36 -1.14 0.87 -10.92
N SER A 37 -2.43 1.18 -11.13
CA SER A 37 -3.37 0.29 -11.80
C SER A 37 -3.16 0.32 -13.32
N LYS A 38 -2.80 1.49 -13.89
CA LYS A 38 -2.38 1.60 -15.30
C LYS A 38 -0.96 1.09 -15.55
N SER A 39 -0.07 1.23 -14.56
CA SER A 39 1.31 0.72 -14.60
C SER A 39 1.45 -0.67 -13.98
N SER A 40 0.33 -1.35 -13.72
CA SER A 40 0.30 -2.79 -13.83
C SER A 40 -0.03 -3.07 -15.29
N PRO A 41 0.95 -3.14 -16.22
CA PRO A 41 0.85 -4.26 -17.11
C PRO A 41 0.84 -5.44 -16.14
N SER A 42 -0.33 -6.02 -15.92
CA SER A 42 -0.38 -7.46 -15.66
C SER A 42 0.79 -8.03 -16.46
N PRO A 43 1.72 -8.80 -15.87
CA PRO A 43 2.48 -9.73 -16.67
C PRO A 43 1.43 -10.70 -17.22
N GLU A 44 0.67 -10.23 -18.20
CA GLU A 44 0.14 -10.97 -19.30
C GLU A 44 1.34 -11.77 -19.73
N LEU A 45 1.43 -12.98 -19.18
CA LEU A 45 1.83 -14.13 -19.96
C LEU A 45 3.17 -13.96 -20.70
N ASN A 46 4.08 -13.14 -20.16
CA ASN A 46 5.48 -13.01 -20.55
C ASN A 46 6.33 -13.93 -19.66
N LEU A 47 5.73 -15.00 -19.13
CA LEU A 47 6.43 -16.27 -19.23
C LEU A 47 6.86 -16.34 -20.70
N PRO A 48 8.15 -16.54 -21.05
CA PRO A 48 8.38 -17.17 -22.33
C PRO A 48 7.46 -18.39 -22.27
N GLN A 49 6.41 -18.41 -23.10
CA GLN A 49 5.85 -19.68 -23.50
C GLN A 49 7.08 -20.35 -24.09
N LYS A 50 7.80 -21.07 -23.24
CA LYS A 50 8.76 -22.06 -23.64
C LYS A 50 7.85 -22.92 -24.46
N ASN A 51 7.97 -22.73 -25.75
CA ASN A 51 7.38 -23.51 -26.80
C ASN A 51 7.85 -24.92 -26.45
N VAL A 52 7.09 -25.59 -25.57
CA VAL A 52 7.19 -27.02 -25.35
C VAL A 52 6.51 -27.56 -26.58
N GLU A 53 7.19 -27.40 -27.71
CA GLU A 53 6.96 -28.17 -28.90
C GLU A 53 6.97 -29.63 -28.42
N PRO A 54 5.83 -30.34 -28.52
CA PRO A 54 5.83 -31.73 -28.14
C PRO A 54 6.83 -32.43 -29.08
N PRO A 55 7.79 -33.20 -28.55
CA PRO A 55 8.71 -33.94 -29.40
C PRO A 55 7.89 -34.87 -30.27
N VAL A 56 7.94 -34.65 -31.57
CA VAL A 56 7.41 -35.59 -32.56
C VAL A 56 8.32 -36.81 -32.50
N VAL A 57 7.84 -37.88 -31.86
CA VAL A 57 8.45 -39.21 -31.86
C VAL A 57 7.37 -40.23 -32.17
#